data_AF-A0A497PCS1-F1
#
_entry.id   AF-A0A497PCS1-F1
#
_cell.length_a   1.000
_cell.length_b   1.000
_cell.length_c   1.000
_cell.angle_alpha   90.00
_cell.angle_beta   90.00
_cell.angle_gamma   90.00
#
_symmetry.space_group_name_H-M   'P 1'
#
loop_
_entity.id
_entity.type
_entity.pdbx_description
1 polymer ?
#
loop_
_entity_poly.entity_id
_entity_poly.type
_entity_poly.pdbx_seq_one_letter_code
_entity_poly.pdbx_strand_id
1 'polypeptide(L)'
;MKKYNVQNYVRYKEDVKKSMPVQASYDSYSREELVVKFLPLVENLARKFSTTQQASGVLSINDLIQIGAEGLIKAVDKLTWEKLNESEDIEKTLKSFFSKRVKGAIRRRIDMHRGDIRIPEHKINEIRNNPKDKKMVEMFFNSVFLSIDAQPTNDEGEQMIHQIADRSEPYNIALLNSYLKSLLLKHLSNKEYEVLRLSYGLDCDKHSAKQIAAKLNIDGVSNYVRVSELKKQAVQKLIDNVDHSQVIDYL
;
A
#
# COMPACT_ATOMS: atom_id res chain seq x y z
N MET A 1 -12.34 26.07 3.67
CA MET A 1 -11.48 26.52 4.79
C MET A 1 -10.37 25.49 4.98
N LYS A 2 -9.09 25.87 5.11
CA LYS A 2 -8.01 24.89 5.31
C LYS A 2 -8.21 24.22 6.68
N LYS A 3 -8.22 22.90 6.76
CA LYS A 3 -8.38 22.15 8.02
C LYS A 3 -7.09 22.30 8.83
N TYR A 4 -7.06 23.25 9.77
CA TYR A 4 -5.97 23.40 10.72
C TYR A 4 -6.33 22.68 12.02
N ASN A 5 -5.38 21.91 12.57
CA ASN A 5 -5.32 21.83 14.02
C ASN A 5 -4.74 23.15 14.51
N VAL A 6 -5.62 24.09 14.86
CA VAL A 6 -5.28 25.48 15.18
C VAL A 6 -4.28 25.56 16.33
N GLN A 7 -4.46 24.73 17.36
CA GLN A 7 -3.59 24.71 18.54
C GLN A 7 -2.16 24.29 18.18
N ASN A 8 -1.99 23.20 17.44
CA ASN A 8 -0.67 22.72 17.04
C ASN A 8 0.02 23.71 16.09
N TYR A 9 -0.76 24.33 15.20
CA TYR A 9 -0.23 25.33 14.28
C TYR A 9 0.26 26.60 15.00
N VAL A 10 -0.47 27.08 16.02
CA VAL A 10 -0.05 28.21 16.86
C VAL A 10 1.23 27.86 17.63
N ARG A 11 1.28 26.69 18.29
CA ARG A 11 2.47 26.20 19.01
C ARG A 11 3.70 26.16 18.11
N TYR A 12 3.58 25.54 16.94
CA TYR A 12 4.66 25.50 15.94
C TYR A 12 5.16 26.90 15.58
N LYS A 13 4.25 27.86 15.37
CA LYS A 13 4.62 29.22 15.02
C LYS A 13 5.34 29.95 16.15
N GLU A 14 4.97 29.71 17.40
CA GLU A 14 5.64 30.27 18.57
C GLU A 14 7.03 29.65 18.76
N ASP A 15 7.16 28.34 18.59
CA ASP A 15 8.44 27.63 18.69
C ASP A 15 9.42 28.10 17.61
N VAL A 16 8.97 28.22 16.36
CA VAL A 16 9.82 28.77 15.28
C VAL A 16 10.29 30.19 15.60
N LYS A 17 9.44 31.04 16.19
CA LYS A 17 9.85 32.40 16.58
C LYS A 17 10.90 32.39 17.69
N LYS A 18 10.76 31.52 18.70
CA LYS A 18 11.70 31.40 19.82
C LYS A 18 13.05 30.84 19.38
N SER A 19 13.05 29.94 18.41
CA SER A 19 14.26 29.28 17.90
C SER A 19 15.01 30.09 16.84
N MET A 20 14.55 31.29 16.46
CA MET A 20 15.22 32.10 15.44
C MET A 20 16.66 32.41 15.87
N PRO A 21 17.66 32.14 15.00
CA PRO A 21 19.04 32.46 15.32
C PRO A 21 19.26 33.97 15.37
N VAL A 22 20.30 34.38 16.12
CA VAL A 22 20.75 35.77 16.17
C VAL A 22 21.09 36.25 14.75
N GLN A 23 20.77 37.50 14.44
CA GLN A 23 20.99 38.06 13.11
C GLN A 23 22.50 38.10 12.80
N ALA A 24 22.96 37.22 11.93
CA ALA A 24 24.32 37.14 11.40
C ALA A 24 24.32 36.93 9.88
N SER A 25 25.51 36.93 9.27
CA SER A 25 25.68 36.59 7.85
C SER A 25 25.30 35.13 7.59
N TYR A 26 24.74 34.85 6.42
CA TYR A 26 24.25 33.50 6.12
C TYR A 26 25.34 32.43 6.19
N ASP A 27 26.56 32.79 5.80
CA ASP A 27 27.74 31.93 5.79
C ASP A 27 28.22 31.55 7.19
N SER A 28 27.85 32.34 8.20
CA SER A 28 28.22 32.10 9.60
C SER A 28 27.26 31.17 10.33
N TYR A 29 26.08 30.90 9.77
CA TYR A 29 25.11 30.01 10.40
C TYR A 29 25.58 28.57 10.32
N SER A 30 25.40 27.85 11.42
CA SER A 30 25.42 26.39 11.40
C SER A 30 24.28 25.85 10.53
N ARG A 31 24.39 24.57 10.16
CA ARG A 31 23.35 23.84 9.43
C ARG A 31 21.96 24.02 10.05
N GLU A 32 21.86 23.87 11.37
CA GLU A 32 20.60 23.92 12.10
C GLU A 32 20.02 25.33 12.12
N GLU A 33 20.87 26.34 12.39
CA GLU A 33 20.46 27.74 12.36
C GLU A 33 19.98 28.16 10.97
N LEU A 34 20.66 27.70 9.91
CA LEU A 34 20.25 27.99 8.53
C LEU A 34 18.90 27.33 8.22
N VAL A 35 18.65 26.09 8.65
CA VAL A 35 17.34 25.45 8.51
C VAL A 35 16.28 26.27 9.24
N VAL A 36 16.49 26.63 10.51
CA VAL A 36 15.50 27.37 11.30
C VAL A 36 15.22 28.74 10.69
N LYS A 37 16.24 29.45 10.21
CA LYS A 37 16.12 30.76 9.55
C LYS A 37 15.15 30.74 8.36
N PHE A 38 15.11 29.63 7.61
CA PHE A 38 14.29 29.48 6.41
C PHE A 38 12.97 28.68 6.62
N LEU A 39 12.66 28.22 7.84
CA LEU A 39 11.35 27.60 8.14
C LEU A 39 10.14 28.52 7.82
N PRO A 40 10.19 29.86 8.06
CA PRO A 40 9.11 30.75 7.64
C PRO A 40 8.88 30.78 6.12
N LEU A 41 9.93 30.59 5.32
CA LEU A 41 9.81 30.47 3.87
C LEU A 41 9.03 29.19 3.51
N VAL A 42 9.32 28.07 4.15
CA VAL A 42 8.61 26.79 3.94
C VAL A 42 7.12 26.95 4.20
N GLU A 43 6.74 27.58 5.31
CA GLU A 43 5.35 27.82 5.66
C GLU A 43 4.63 28.66 4.60
N ASN A 44 5.28 29.72 4.11
CA ASN A 44 4.76 30.56 3.04
C ASN A 44 4.58 29.80 1.71
N LEU A 45 5.46 28.84 1.41
CA LEU A 45 5.36 28.00 0.23
C LEU A 45 4.25 26.95 0.38
N ALA A 46 4.18 26.28 1.52
CA ALA A 46 3.15 25.28 1.84
C ALA A 46 1.74 25.90 1.77
N ARG A 47 1.57 27.14 2.25
CA ARG A 47 0.30 27.87 2.15
C ARG A 47 -0.16 28.14 0.72
N LYS A 48 0.70 28.05 -0.29
CA LYS A 48 0.30 28.23 -1.71
C LYS A 48 -0.31 26.98 -2.32
N PHE A 49 -0.19 25.82 -1.68
CA PHE A 49 -0.83 24.59 -2.13
C PHE A 49 -2.28 24.52 -1.62
N SER A 50 -3.19 23.99 -2.44
CA SER A 50 -4.58 23.75 -2.03
C SER A 50 -4.65 22.57 -1.06
N THR A 51 -5.40 22.70 0.03
CA THR A 51 -5.65 21.60 0.98
C THR A 51 -7.01 20.95 0.75
N THR A 52 -7.63 21.17 -0.40
CA THR A 52 -8.86 20.46 -0.76
C THR A 52 -8.54 18.99 -0.98
N GLN A 53 -9.48 18.10 -0.63
CA GLN A 53 -9.27 16.65 -0.76
C GLN A 53 -8.95 16.26 -2.20
N GLN A 54 -9.57 16.93 -3.17
CA GLN A 54 -9.33 16.71 -4.60
C GLN A 54 -7.90 17.06 -5.04
N ALA A 55 -7.23 17.98 -4.33
CA ALA A 55 -5.92 18.51 -4.71
C ALA A 55 -4.76 17.92 -3.89
N SER A 56 -4.95 17.73 -2.58
CA SER A 56 -3.90 17.24 -1.66
C SER A 56 -4.26 15.91 -0.98
N GLY A 57 -5.39 15.29 -1.37
CA GLY A 57 -5.87 14.05 -0.77
C GLY A 57 -6.09 14.20 0.72
N VAL A 58 -5.42 13.34 1.48
CA VAL A 58 -5.49 13.31 2.95
C VAL A 58 -4.55 14.32 3.63
N LEU A 59 -3.65 14.97 2.90
CA LEU A 59 -2.62 15.84 3.48
C LEU A 59 -3.22 17.16 3.98
N SER A 60 -3.01 17.43 5.27
CA SER A 60 -3.33 18.70 5.91
C SER A 60 -2.22 19.73 5.67
N ILE A 61 -2.52 21.01 5.96
CA ILE A 61 -1.50 22.07 5.91
C ILE A 61 -0.30 21.81 6.81
N ASN A 62 -0.50 21.16 7.97
CA ASN A 62 0.59 20.82 8.87
C ASN A 62 1.51 19.77 8.22
N ASP A 63 0.94 18.80 7.52
CA ASP A 63 1.71 17.79 6.78
C ASP A 63 2.54 18.44 5.67
N LEU A 64 1.93 19.37 4.91
CA LEU A 64 2.65 20.10 3.85
C LEU A 64 3.82 20.93 4.41
N ILE A 65 3.66 21.52 5.60
CA ILE A 65 4.75 22.24 6.28
C ILE A 65 5.88 21.28 6.66
N GLN A 66 5.56 20.12 7.25
CA GLN A 66 6.54 19.13 7.66
C GLN A 66 7.29 18.52 6.48
N ILE A 67 6.56 18.15 5.42
CA ILE A 67 7.15 17.69 4.15
C ILE A 67 8.06 18.77 3.55
N GLY A 68 7.62 20.03 3.61
CA GLY A 68 8.41 21.15 3.17
C GLY A 68 9.69 21.33 3.99
N ALA A 69 9.62 21.13 5.31
CA ALA A 69 10.76 21.21 6.21
C ALA A 69 11.76 20.07 5.95
N GLU A 70 11.29 18.84 5.70
CA GLU A 70 12.12 17.72 5.23
C GLU A 70 12.86 18.10 3.94
N GLY A 71 12.16 18.74 3.00
CA GLY A 71 12.72 19.24 1.75
C GLY A 71 13.76 20.35 1.94
N LEU A 72 13.56 21.22 2.94
CA LEU A 72 14.51 22.28 3.30
C LEU A 72 15.78 21.70 3.91
N ILE A 73 15.67 20.76 4.85
CA ILE A 73 16.82 20.08 5.48
C ILE A 73 17.71 19.46 4.39
N LYS A 74 17.11 18.68 3.49
CA LYS A 74 17.81 18.07 2.34
C LYS A 74 18.39 19.09 1.37
N ALA A 75 17.84 20.30 1.33
CA ALA A 75 18.35 21.37 0.49
C ALA A 75 19.59 22.03 1.11
N VAL A 76 19.55 22.30 2.42
CA VAL A 76 20.69 22.82 3.18
C VAL A 76 21.86 21.85 3.11
N ASP A 77 21.63 20.54 3.23
CA ASP A 77 22.69 19.51 3.10
C ASP A 77 23.36 19.48 1.72
N LYS A 78 22.69 20.00 0.68
CA LYS A 78 23.18 20.03 -0.70
C LYS A 78 23.65 21.41 -1.13
N LEU A 79 23.83 22.32 -0.19
CA LEU A 79 24.27 23.67 -0.46
C LEU A 79 25.77 23.70 -0.77
N THR A 80 26.15 24.42 -1.82
CA THR A 80 27.56 24.63 -2.19
C THR A 80 27.87 26.11 -2.08
N TRP A 81 28.61 26.49 -1.04
CA TRP A 81 28.92 27.90 -0.75
C TRP A 81 29.77 28.55 -1.85
N GLU A 82 30.67 27.82 -2.49
CA GLU A 82 31.49 28.32 -3.61
C GLU A 82 30.63 28.95 -4.72
N LYS A 83 29.59 28.22 -5.16
CA LYS A 83 28.64 28.69 -6.18
C LYS A 83 27.72 29.81 -5.68
N LEU A 84 27.51 29.88 -4.37
CA LEU A 84 26.64 30.89 -3.77
C LEU A 84 27.37 32.24 -3.67
N ASN A 85 28.67 32.22 -3.38
CA ASN A 85 29.52 33.41 -3.29
C ASN A 85 29.76 34.09 -4.64
N GLU A 86 29.56 33.37 -5.76
CA GLU A 86 29.55 33.93 -7.11
C GLU A 86 28.30 34.79 -7.41
N SER A 87 27.25 34.69 -6.58
CA SER A 87 26.00 35.44 -6.79
C SER A 87 26.06 36.84 -6.20
N GLU A 88 25.52 37.83 -6.92
CA GLU A 88 25.40 39.22 -6.44
C GLU A 88 24.49 39.36 -5.21
N ASP A 89 23.43 38.54 -5.11
CA ASP A 89 22.47 38.52 -4.01
C ASP A 89 22.30 37.10 -3.46
N ILE A 90 23.08 36.81 -2.41
CA ILE A 90 23.09 35.53 -1.69
C ILE A 90 21.69 35.16 -1.19
N GLU A 91 20.93 36.12 -0.63
CA GLU A 91 19.62 35.86 -0.04
C GLU A 91 18.61 35.44 -1.10
N LYS A 92 18.57 36.15 -2.24
CA LYS A 92 17.69 35.81 -3.35
C LYS A 92 18.03 34.45 -3.95
N THR A 93 19.32 34.14 -4.11
CA THR A 93 19.76 32.84 -4.60
C THR A 93 19.36 31.71 -3.64
N LEU A 94 19.58 31.88 -2.32
CA LEU A 94 19.13 30.94 -1.28
C LEU A 94 17.63 30.71 -1.34
N LYS A 95 16.83 31.79 -1.35
CA LYS A 95 15.37 31.71 -1.43
C LYS A 95 14.90 30.97 -2.68
N SER A 96 15.51 31.23 -3.83
CA SER A 96 15.20 30.54 -5.09
C SER A 96 15.53 29.05 -5.02
N PHE A 97 16.73 28.72 -4.55
CA PHE A 97 17.25 27.37 -4.42
C PHE A 97 16.41 26.51 -3.46
N PHE A 98 16.08 27.04 -2.28
CA PHE A 98 15.21 26.38 -1.31
C PHE A 98 13.77 26.27 -1.82
N SER A 99 13.22 27.34 -2.42
CA SER A 99 11.86 27.32 -2.96
C SER A 99 11.65 26.21 -4.00
N LYS A 100 12.63 25.99 -4.90
CA LYS A 100 12.56 24.93 -5.91
C LYS A 100 12.48 23.53 -5.27
N ARG A 101 13.31 23.26 -4.26
CA ARG A 101 13.37 21.95 -3.59
C ARG A 101 12.18 21.70 -2.67
N VAL A 102 11.79 22.68 -1.88
CA VAL A 102 10.63 22.60 -0.98
C VAL A 102 9.35 22.35 -1.79
N LYS A 103 9.09 23.14 -2.84
CA LYS A 103 7.93 22.91 -3.73
C LYS A 103 7.97 21.53 -4.39
N GLY A 104 9.14 21.08 -4.82
CA GLY A 104 9.32 19.76 -5.43
C GLY A 104 9.08 18.61 -4.44
N ALA A 105 9.49 18.75 -3.18
CA ALA A 105 9.19 17.78 -2.13
C ALA A 105 7.69 17.70 -1.83
N ILE A 106 7.05 18.85 -1.65
CA ILE A 106 5.61 18.96 -1.42
C ILE A 106 4.81 18.34 -2.56
N ARG A 107 5.12 18.68 -3.83
CA ARG A 107 4.41 18.14 -5.00
C ARG A 107 4.51 16.62 -5.10
N ARG A 108 5.70 16.04 -4.91
CA ARG A 108 5.87 14.57 -4.95
C ARG A 108 5.09 13.86 -3.86
N ARG A 109 5.05 14.42 -2.65
CA ARG A 109 4.26 13.85 -1.56
C ARG A 109 2.76 13.97 -1.80
N ILE A 110 2.29 15.09 -2.36
CA ILE A 110 0.90 15.24 -2.81
C ILE A 110 0.58 14.16 -3.83
N ASP A 111 1.39 14.01 -4.88
CA ASP A 111 1.17 13.01 -5.93
C ASP A 111 1.08 11.58 -5.36
N MET A 112 1.85 11.27 -4.32
CA MET A 112 1.82 9.95 -3.64
C MET A 112 0.56 9.70 -2.78
N HIS A 113 -0.03 10.74 -2.18
CA HIS A 113 -1.10 10.63 -1.18
C HIS A 113 -2.42 11.28 -1.62
N ARG A 114 -2.51 11.68 -2.89
CA ARG A 114 -3.68 12.38 -3.41
C ARG A 114 -4.89 11.46 -3.60
N GLY A 115 -4.66 10.24 -4.07
CA GLY A 115 -5.71 9.25 -4.30
C GLY A 115 -5.65 8.12 -3.29
N ASP A 116 -6.76 7.38 -3.16
CA ASP A 116 -6.84 6.20 -2.29
C ASP A 116 -5.97 5.06 -2.82
N ILE A 117 -5.86 4.95 -4.15
CA ILE A 117 -4.94 4.03 -4.83
C ILE A 117 -3.67 4.78 -5.21
N ARG A 118 -2.54 4.27 -4.73
CA ARG A 118 -1.22 4.83 -5.03
C ARG A 118 -0.84 4.58 -6.49
N ILE A 119 -0.58 5.65 -7.24
CA ILE A 119 -0.06 5.60 -8.60
C ILE A 119 1.48 5.79 -8.58
N PRO A 120 2.28 4.92 -9.21
CA PRO A 120 3.72 5.11 -9.34
C PRO A 120 4.09 6.41 -10.08
N GLU A 121 5.17 7.07 -9.68
CA GLU A 121 5.57 8.39 -10.22
C GLU A 121 5.83 8.37 -11.74
N HIS A 122 6.40 7.30 -12.27
CA HIS A 122 6.61 7.17 -13.72
C HIS A 122 5.29 7.15 -14.50
N LYS A 123 4.23 6.53 -13.95
CA LYS A 123 2.88 6.54 -14.55
C LYS A 123 2.21 7.89 -14.42
N ILE A 124 2.38 8.60 -13.32
CA ILE A 124 1.88 9.98 -13.18
C ILE A 124 2.51 10.90 -14.24
N ASN A 125 3.80 10.73 -14.52
CA ASN A 125 4.50 11.50 -15.55
C ASN A 125 4.00 11.14 -16.97
N GLU A 126 3.75 9.86 -17.24
CA GLU A 126 3.13 9.40 -18.49
C GLU A 126 1.75 10.06 -18.71
N ILE A 127 0.90 10.08 -17.68
CA ILE A 127 -0.42 10.73 -17.71
C ILE A 127 -0.29 12.25 -17.96
N ARG A 128 0.67 12.91 -17.30
CA ARG A 128 0.92 14.36 -17.48
C ARG A 128 1.41 14.70 -18.87
N ASN A 129 2.22 13.83 -19.48
CA ASN A 129 2.81 14.05 -20.79
C ASN A 129 1.85 13.69 -21.93
N ASN A 130 0.85 12.83 -21.69
CA ASN A 130 -0.11 12.41 -22.70
C ASN A 130 -1.57 12.72 -22.31
N PRO A 131 -1.99 14.00 -22.34
CA PRO A 131 -3.35 14.43 -21.94
C PRO A 131 -4.45 13.96 -22.90
N LYS A 132 -4.11 13.30 -24.01
CA LYS A 132 -5.07 12.81 -25.02
C LYS A 132 -5.64 11.43 -24.70
N ASP A 133 -5.03 10.67 -23.79
CA ASP A 133 -5.52 9.34 -23.43
C ASP A 133 -6.71 9.43 -22.47
N LYS A 134 -7.91 9.37 -23.05
CA LYS A 134 -9.19 9.48 -22.33
C LYS A 134 -9.32 8.46 -21.20
N LYS A 135 -8.84 7.21 -21.36
CA LYS A 135 -9.00 6.16 -20.35
C LYS A 135 -8.15 6.43 -19.11
N MET A 136 -6.92 6.89 -19.31
CA MET A 136 -6.02 7.23 -18.20
C MET A 136 -6.51 8.47 -17.45
N VAL A 137 -7.06 9.44 -18.19
CA VAL A 137 -7.72 10.62 -17.61
C VAL A 137 -8.96 10.20 -16.82
N GLU A 138 -9.81 9.34 -17.37
CA GLU A 138 -11.01 8.82 -16.74
C GLU A 138 -10.69 8.06 -15.44
N MET A 139 -9.69 7.18 -15.44
CA MET A 139 -9.24 6.48 -14.24
C MET A 139 -8.77 7.46 -13.14
N PHE A 140 -8.07 8.52 -13.53
CA PHE A 140 -7.63 9.56 -12.60
C PHE A 140 -8.81 10.37 -12.03
N PHE A 141 -9.79 10.76 -12.85
CA PHE A 141 -10.96 11.49 -12.36
C PHE A 141 -11.86 10.60 -11.51
N ASN A 142 -12.10 9.35 -11.91
CA ASN A 142 -12.93 8.41 -11.15
C ASN A 142 -12.35 8.15 -9.75
N SER A 143 -11.03 7.93 -9.64
CA SER A 143 -10.37 7.75 -8.34
C SER A 143 -10.33 9.00 -7.45
N VAL A 144 -10.49 10.20 -8.02
CA VAL A 144 -10.46 11.46 -7.24
C VAL A 144 -11.87 11.91 -6.82
N PHE A 145 -12.88 11.61 -7.62
CA PHE A 145 -14.22 12.19 -7.47
C PHE A 145 -15.31 11.18 -7.13
N LEU A 146 -15.18 9.91 -7.53
CA LEU A 146 -16.19 8.89 -7.22
C LEU A 146 -15.83 8.19 -5.91
N SER A 147 -16.15 8.85 -4.80
CA SER A 147 -16.22 8.16 -3.51
C SER A 147 -17.51 7.33 -3.48
N ILE A 148 -17.37 6.03 -3.23
CA ILE A 148 -18.50 5.11 -3.04
C ILE A 148 -19.28 5.49 -1.76
N ASP A 149 -18.57 6.01 -0.75
CA ASP A 149 -19.15 6.42 0.54
C ASP A 149 -19.92 7.73 0.49
N ALA A 150 -19.73 8.55 -0.55
CA ALA A 150 -20.39 9.85 -0.69
C ALA A 150 -21.70 9.77 -1.49
N GLN A 151 -22.17 8.56 -1.84
CA GLN A 151 -23.41 8.42 -2.59
C GLN A 151 -24.61 8.82 -1.71
N PRO A 152 -25.48 9.72 -2.21
CA PRO A 152 -26.70 10.07 -1.48
C PRO A 152 -27.55 8.82 -1.26
N THR A 153 -28.27 8.79 -0.14
CA THR A 153 -29.33 7.80 0.05
C THR A 153 -30.36 7.97 -1.07
N ASN A 154 -30.92 6.86 -1.55
CA ASN A 154 -32.05 6.92 -2.48
C ASN A 154 -33.28 7.60 -1.81
N ASP A 155 -34.34 7.83 -2.57
CA ASP A 155 -35.59 8.45 -2.06
C ASP A 155 -36.22 7.67 -0.88
N GLU A 156 -35.83 6.41 -0.70
CA GLU A 156 -36.27 5.51 0.37
C GLU A 156 -35.31 5.48 1.59
N GLY A 157 -34.24 6.29 1.57
CA GLY A 157 -33.29 6.41 2.70
C GLY A 157 -32.21 5.31 2.74
N GLU A 158 -32.14 4.43 1.75
CA GLU A 158 -31.13 3.38 1.65
C GLU A 158 -29.85 3.89 1.00
N GLN A 159 -28.70 3.48 1.55
CA GLN A 159 -27.40 3.75 0.93
C GLN A 159 -27.21 2.81 -0.27
N MET A 160 -26.97 3.38 -1.45
CA MET A 160 -26.70 2.67 -2.71
C MET A 160 -25.60 1.60 -2.61
N ILE A 161 -24.71 1.71 -1.61
CA ILE A 161 -23.65 0.75 -1.31
C ILE A 161 -24.22 -0.64 -0.98
N HIS A 162 -25.38 -0.71 -0.34
CA HIS A 162 -26.02 -1.98 0.02
C HIS A 162 -26.65 -2.71 -1.16
N GLN A 163 -26.74 -2.08 -2.33
CA GLN A 163 -27.30 -2.66 -3.55
C GLN A 163 -26.24 -3.32 -4.45
N ILE A 164 -24.96 -3.31 -4.04
CA ILE A 164 -23.89 -3.99 -4.77
C ILE A 164 -24.02 -5.50 -4.53
N ALA A 165 -24.56 -6.21 -5.51
CA ALA A 165 -24.70 -7.66 -5.47
C ALA A 165 -23.33 -8.35 -5.45
N ASP A 166 -23.15 -9.32 -4.55
CA ASP A 166 -22.01 -10.22 -4.58
C ASP A 166 -22.11 -11.12 -5.83
N ARG A 167 -21.09 -11.04 -6.69
CA ARG A 167 -20.97 -11.85 -7.92
C ARG A 167 -19.99 -13.01 -7.76
N SER A 168 -19.46 -13.23 -6.56
CA SER A 168 -18.57 -14.36 -6.33
C SER A 168 -19.33 -15.67 -6.54
N GLU A 169 -18.85 -16.48 -7.47
CA GLU A 169 -19.38 -17.82 -7.65
C GLU A 169 -18.86 -18.71 -6.51
N PRO A 170 -19.73 -19.41 -5.76
CA PRO A 170 -19.27 -20.33 -4.76
C PRO A 170 -18.51 -21.47 -5.43
N TYR A 171 -17.29 -21.73 -4.96
CA TYR A 171 -16.45 -22.80 -5.50
C TYR A 171 -17.21 -24.13 -5.42
N ASN A 172 -17.30 -24.88 -6.53
CA ASN A 172 -17.98 -26.17 -6.54
C ASN A 172 -17.08 -27.26 -5.93
N ILE A 173 -16.99 -27.23 -4.61
CA ILE A 173 -16.21 -28.16 -3.78
C ILE A 173 -16.62 -29.60 -4.08
N ALA A 174 -17.91 -29.86 -4.33
CA ALA A 174 -18.40 -31.20 -4.62
C ALA A 174 -17.84 -31.76 -5.93
N LEU A 175 -17.77 -30.94 -6.99
CA LEU A 175 -17.24 -31.36 -8.28
C LEU A 175 -15.74 -31.67 -8.19
N LEU A 176 -14.95 -30.76 -7.60
CA LEU A 176 -13.51 -30.97 -7.42
C LEU A 176 -13.23 -32.20 -6.55
N ASN A 177 -13.96 -32.38 -5.45
CA ASN A 177 -13.77 -33.51 -4.56
C ASN A 177 -14.14 -34.84 -5.22
N SER A 178 -15.21 -34.86 -6.04
CA SER A 178 -15.57 -36.03 -6.83
C SER A 178 -14.47 -36.40 -7.83
N TYR A 179 -13.92 -35.40 -8.52
CA TYR A 179 -12.81 -35.59 -9.45
C TYR A 179 -11.56 -36.12 -8.76
N LEU A 180 -11.12 -35.48 -7.67
CA LEU A 180 -9.95 -35.92 -6.90
C LEU A 180 -10.14 -37.34 -6.38
N LYS A 181 -11.31 -37.69 -5.81
CA LYS A 181 -11.60 -39.06 -5.38
C LYS A 181 -11.46 -40.08 -6.51
N SER A 182 -11.95 -39.76 -7.70
CA SER A 182 -11.85 -40.66 -8.85
C SER A 182 -10.40 -40.95 -9.24
N LEU A 183 -9.53 -39.93 -9.19
CA LEU A 183 -8.09 -40.07 -9.42
C LEU A 183 -7.41 -40.88 -8.31
N LEU A 184 -7.74 -40.59 -7.04
CA LEU A 184 -7.16 -41.32 -5.91
C LEU A 184 -7.54 -42.81 -5.95
N LEU A 185 -8.82 -43.15 -6.22
CA LEU A 185 -9.28 -44.53 -6.31
C LEU A 185 -8.65 -45.31 -7.46
N LYS A 186 -8.29 -44.62 -8.56
CA LYS A 186 -7.67 -45.23 -9.74
C LYS A 186 -6.21 -45.61 -9.50
N HIS A 187 -5.47 -44.79 -8.76
CA HIS A 187 -4.01 -44.90 -8.65
C HIS A 187 -3.50 -45.38 -7.28
N LEU A 188 -4.35 -45.42 -6.25
CA LEU A 188 -3.96 -45.79 -4.89
C LEU A 188 -4.67 -47.02 -4.36
N SER A 189 -4.04 -47.67 -3.38
CA SER A 189 -4.70 -48.71 -2.59
C SER A 189 -5.76 -48.13 -1.66
N ASN A 190 -6.74 -48.94 -1.24
CA ASN A 190 -7.83 -48.51 -0.36
C ASN A 190 -7.31 -47.83 0.94
N LYS A 191 -6.24 -48.36 1.55
CA LYS A 191 -5.61 -47.75 2.74
C LYS A 191 -4.99 -46.38 2.46
N GLU A 192 -4.30 -46.23 1.34
CA GLU A 192 -3.67 -44.95 0.93
C GLU A 192 -4.73 -43.90 0.57
N TYR A 193 -5.78 -44.34 -0.14
CA TYR A 193 -6.96 -43.54 -0.46
C TYR A 193 -7.61 -42.99 0.80
N GLU A 194 -7.95 -43.85 1.77
CA GLU A 194 -8.61 -43.40 3.01
C GLU A 194 -7.72 -42.47 3.85
N VAL A 195 -6.40 -42.73 3.90
CA VAL A 195 -5.46 -41.82 4.57
C VAL A 195 -5.50 -40.42 3.95
N LEU A 196 -5.46 -40.30 2.61
CA LEU A 196 -5.52 -38.99 1.95
C LEU A 196 -6.90 -38.33 2.08
N ARG A 197 -7.97 -39.09 1.85
CA ARG A 197 -9.35 -38.63 1.97
C ARG A 197 -9.63 -38.02 3.35
N LEU A 198 -9.25 -38.72 4.43
CA LEU A 198 -9.45 -38.28 5.80
C LEU A 198 -8.47 -37.15 6.21
N SER A 199 -7.24 -37.17 5.69
CA SER A 199 -6.22 -36.15 5.99
C SER A 199 -6.54 -34.78 5.40
N TYR A 200 -7.20 -34.75 4.24
CA TYR A 200 -7.54 -33.52 3.53
C TYR A 200 -9.03 -33.17 3.61
N GLY A 201 -9.87 -34.10 4.06
CA GLY A 201 -11.31 -33.85 4.23
C GLY A 201 -12.04 -33.69 2.90
N LEU A 202 -11.81 -34.61 1.96
CA LEU A 202 -12.39 -34.53 0.61
C LEU A 202 -13.93 -34.70 0.59
N ASP A 203 -14.52 -35.29 1.62
CA ASP A 203 -15.96 -35.51 1.72
C ASP A 203 -16.43 -35.69 3.16
N CYS A 204 -15.56 -35.34 4.09
CA CYS A 204 -15.75 -35.45 5.51
C CYS A 204 -14.88 -34.39 6.17
N ASP A 205 -15.11 -34.17 7.46
CA ASP A 205 -14.25 -33.28 8.23
C ASP A 205 -12.80 -33.78 8.21
N LYS A 206 -11.87 -32.84 8.29
CA LYS A 206 -10.44 -33.17 8.35
C LYS A 206 -10.12 -33.90 9.65
N HIS A 207 -9.49 -35.06 9.55
CA HIS A 207 -9.09 -35.87 10.71
C HIS A 207 -7.60 -35.67 11.03
N SER A 208 -7.26 -35.73 12.32
CA SER A 208 -5.87 -35.80 12.78
C SER A 208 -5.27 -37.19 12.52
N ALA A 209 -3.94 -37.27 12.42
CA ALA A 209 -3.24 -38.54 12.18
C ALA A 209 -3.59 -39.64 13.21
N LYS A 210 -3.82 -39.28 14.47
CA LYS A 210 -4.26 -40.22 15.52
C LYS A 210 -5.67 -40.74 15.28
N GLN A 211 -6.60 -39.88 14.87
CA GLN A 211 -7.97 -40.28 14.52
C GLN A 211 -8.00 -41.16 13.27
N ILE A 212 -7.15 -40.87 12.29
CA ILE A 212 -7.01 -41.69 11.08
C ILE A 212 -6.45 -43.07 11.43
N ALA A 213 -5.42 -43.13 12.28
CA ALA A 213 -4.86 -44.40 12.74
C ALA A 213 -5.90 -45.25 13.48
N ALA A 214 -6.72 -44.63 14.33
CA ALA A 214 -7.82 -45.31 15.03
C ALA A 214 -8.90 -45.82 14.06
N LYS A 215 -9.29 -45.03 13.05
CA LYS A 215 -10.30 -45.43 12.05
C LYS A 215 -9.82 -46.53 11.11
N LEU A 216 -8.53 -46.57 10.80
CA LEU A 216 -7.93 -47.54 9.87
C LEU A 216 -7.28 -48.73 10.58
N ASN A 217 -7.47 -48.87 11.90
CA ASN A 217 -6.89 -49.93 12.74
C ASN A 217 -5.37 -50.07 12.51
N ILE A 218 -4.65 -48.94 12.56
CA ILE A 218 -3.19 -48.91 12.48
C ILE A 218 -2.64 -48.95 13.90
N ASP A 219 -2.23 -50.15 14.32
CA ASP A 219 -1.72 -50.40 15.66
C ASP A 219 -0.24 -50.01 15.82
N GLY A 220 0.12 -49.56 17.02
CA GLY A 220 1.51 -49.25 17.40
C GLY A 220 1.66 -47.93 18.17
N VAL A 221 2.71 -47.84 19.00
CA VAL A 221 3.00 -46.67 19.86
C VAL A 221 3.25 -45.39 19.04
N SER A 222 3.68 -45.54 17.78
CA SER A 222 3.99 -44.48 16.81
C SER A 222 3.06 -44.47 15.59
N ASN A 223 1.81 -44.93 15.75
CA ASN A 223 0.83 -45.06 14.67
C ASN A 223 0.60 -43.78 13.83
N TYR A 224 0.68 -42.59 14.43
CA TYR A 224 0.56 -41.30 13.75
C TYR A 224 1.72 -41.04 12.77
N VAL A 225 2.93 -41.53 13.05
CA VAL A 225 4.09 -41.43 12.15
C VAL A 225 3.84 -42.27 10.90
N ARG A 226 3.31 -43.48 11.10
CA ARG A 226 2.98 -44.41 10.01
C ARG A 226 1.90 -43.86 9.09
N VAL A 227 0.91 -43.13 9.62
CA VAL A 227 -0.07 -42.40 8.81
C VAL A 227 0.60 -41.32 7.95
N SER A 228 1.56 -40.57 8.51
CA SER A 228 2.33 -39.57 7.73
C SER A 228 3.21 -40.20 6.66
N GLU A 229 3.81 -41.36 6.92
CA GLU A 229 4.58 -42.13 5.93
C GLU A 229 3.68 -42.62 4.80
N LEU A 230 2.53 -43.23 5.11
CA LEU A 230 1.54 -43.67 4.13
C LEU A 230 1.02 -42.50 3.30
N LYS A 231 0.77 -41.35 3.94
CA LYS A 231 0.38 -40.12 3.25
C LYS A 231 1.46 -39.69 2.25
N LYS A 232 2.73 -39.68 2.64
CA LYS A 232 3.86 -39.28 1.77
C LYS A 232 4.03 -40.26 0.60
N GLN A 233 3.92 -41.57 0.86
CA GLN A 233 3.99 -42.61 -0.16
C GLN A 233 2.83 -42.50 -1.17
N ALA A 234 1.62 -42.27 -0.68
CA ALA A 234 0.44 -42.08 -1.52
C ALA A 234 0.58 -40.85 -2.42
N VAL A 235 1.06 -39.73 -1.89
CA VAL A 235 1.34 -38.53 -2.70
C VAL A 235 2.39 -38.81 -3.77
N GLN A 236 3.49 -39.49 -3.42
CA GLN A 236 4.52 -39.82 -4.39
C GLN A 236 3.99 -40.71 -5.52
N LYS A 237 3.18 -41.73 -5.19
CA LYS A 237 2.54 -42.57 -6.21
C LYS A 237 1.62 -41.80 -7.15
N LEU A 238 0.91 -40.79 -6.67
CA LEU A 238 0.09 -39.94 -7.53
C LEU A 238 0.96 -39.12 -8.49
N ILE A 239 2.05 -38.53 -7.97
CA ILE A 239 3.01 -37.78 -8.79
C ILE A 239 3.59 -38.65 -9.90
N ASP A 240 3.92 -39.90 -9.58
CA ASP A 240 4.57 -40.82 -10.53
C ASP A 240 3.60 -41.40 -11.59
N ASN A 241 2.28 -41.44 -11.32
CA ASN A 241 1.31 -42.18 -12.15
C ASN A 241 0.17 -41.33 -12.75
N VAL A 242 -0.05 -40.10 -12.29
CA VAL A 242 -1.08 -39.20 -12.83
C VAL A 242 -0.49 -38.37 -13.96
N ASP A 243 -1.19 -38.30 -15.08
CA ASP A 243 -0.75 -37.48 -16.21
C ASP A 243 -0.91 -35.98 -15.90
N HIS A 244 0.14 -35.21 -16.15
CA HIS A 244 0.18 -33.77 -15.90
C HIS A 244 -0.96 -32.99 -16.57
N SER A 245 -1.40 -33.43 -17.76
CA SER A 245 -2.51 -32.82 -18.50
C SER A 245 -3.83 -32.83 -17.72
N GLN A 246 -4.02 -33.80 -16.82
CA GLN A 246 -5.23 -33.97 -16.02
C GLN A 246 -5.31 -33.00 -14.84
N VAL A 247 -4.20 -32.37 -14.47
CA VAL A 247 -4.10 -31.51 -13.28
C VAL A 247 -3.83 -30.04 -13.65
N ILE A 248 -3.39 -29.76 -14.87
CA ILE A 248 -3.08 -28.42 -15.38
C ILE A 248 -4.25 -27.45 -15.27
N ASP A 249 -5.48 -27.90 -15.52
CA ASP A 249 -6.67 -27.04 -15.49
C ASP A 249 -7.05 -26.57 -14.07
N TYR A 250 -6.39 -27.09 -13.04
CA TYR A 250 -6.63 -26.78 -11.62
C TYR A 250 -5.45 -26.07 -10.93
N LEU A 251 -4.38 -25.71 -11.66
CA LEU A 251 -3.21 -24.95 -11.19
C LEU A 251 -3.30 -23.47 -11.59
#